data_AF-A0AAN0W4E0-F1
#
_entry.id   AF-A0AAN0W4E0-F1
#
_cell.length_a   1.000
_cell.length_b   1.000
_cell.length_c   1.000
_cell.angle_alpha   90.00
_cell.angle_beta   90.00
_cell.angle_gamma   90.00
#
_symmetry.space_group_name_H-M   'P 1'
#
loop_
_entity.id
_entity.type
_entity.pdbx_description
1 polymer ?
#
loop_
_entity_poly.entity_id
_entity_poly.type
_entity_poly.pdbx_seq_one_letter_code
_entity_poly.pdbx_strand_id
1 'polypeptide(L)' 'MQQVEKALNNLLDEDERKIVERKFLTNERVKDSDVYHDLLLKKTYFYEKKQSAVKLIATALGII' A
#
# COMPACT_ATOMS: atom_id res chain seq x y z
N MET A 1 -15.42 5.62 10.02
CA MET A 1 -14.23 5.05 9.35
C MET A 1 -13.58 5.98 8.31
N GLN A 2 -14.15 7.16 7.99
CA GLN A 2 -13.66 8.03 6.91
C GLN A 2 -12.31 8.74 7.14
N GLN A 3 -11.79 8.78 8.38
CA GLN A 3 -10.56 9.53 8.67
C GLN A 3 -9.28 8.79 8.24
N VAL A 4 -9.26 7.46 8.41
CA VAL A 4 -8.10 6.64 8.02
C VAL A 4 -7.96 6.63 6.50
N GLU A 5 -9.05 6.41 5.76
CA GLU A 5 -9.02 6.48 4.28
C GLU A 5 -8.61 7.86 3.77
N LYS A 6 -9.12 8.96 4.34
CA LYS A 6 -8.70 10.31 3.94
C LYS A 6 -7.23 10.60 4.24
N ALA A 7 -6.73 10.15 5.39
CA ALA A 7 -5.32 10.32 5.76
C ALA A 7 -4.42 9.53 4.81
N LEU A 8 -4.77 8.27 4.51
CA LEU A 8 -4.05 7.43 3.56
C LEU A 8 -4.05 8.02 2.15
N ASN A 9 -5.17 8.61 1.71
CA ASN A 9 -5.30 9.19 0.36
C ASN A 9 -4.41 10.40 0.11
N ASN A 10 -4.03 11.15 1.15
CA ASN A 10 -3.13 12.30 1.03
C ASN A 10 -1.66 11.93 1.32
N LEU A 11 -1.42 10.78 1.96
CA LEU A 11 -0.11 10.34 2.43
C LEU A 11 0.60 9.42 1.43
N LEU A 12 -0.16 8.55 0.77
CA LEU A 12 0.35 7.55 -0.17
C LEU A 12 0.22 8.06 -1.61
N ASP A 13 1.22 7.75 -2.43
CA ASP A 13 1.08 7.93 -3.88
C ASP A 13 0.11 6.89 -4.49
N GLU A 14 -0.23 7.08 -5.76
CA GLU A 14 -1.23 6.24 -6.44
C GLU A 14 -0.84 4.75 -6.46
N ASP A 15 0.44 4.43 -6.65
CA ASP A 15 0.91 3.05 -6.69
C ASP A 15 0.93 2.44 -5.29
N GLU A 16 1.43 3.19 -4.31
CA GLU A 16 1.41 2.81 -2.89
C GLU A 16 -0.01 2.52 -2.41
N ARG A 17 -0.96 3.38 -2.78
CA ARG A 17 -2.37 3.23 -2.44
C ARG A 17 -2.97 1.97 -3.06
N LYS A 18 -2.77 1.74 -4.36
CA LYS A 18 -3.27 0.53 -5.04
C LYS A 18 -2.68 -0.75 -4.44
N ILE A 19 -1.40 -0.71 -4.06
CA ILE A 19 -0.73 -1.83 -3.37
C ILE A 19 -1.39 -2.05 -2.01
N VAL A 20 -1.62 -0.99 -1.22
CA VAL A 20 -2.20 -1.10 0.11
C VAL A 20 -3.64 -1.60 0.08
N GLU A 21 -4.45 -1.06 -0.84
CA GLU A 21 -5.83 -1.47 -1.05
C GLU A 21 -5.92 -2.97 -1.36
N ARG A 22 -5.13 -3.46 -2.33
CA ARG A 22 -5.12 -4.89 -2.70
C ARG A 22 -4.58 -5.79 -1.59
N LYS A 23 -3.53 -5.39 -0.88
CA LYS A 23 -2.81 -6.26 0.07
C LYS A 23 -3.36 -6.25 1.50
N PHE A 24 -3.91 -5.13 1.95
CA PHE A 24 -4.23 -4.92 3.37
C PHE A 24 -5.68 -4.52 3.63
N LEU A 25 -6.40 -3.98 2.64
CA LEU A 25 -7.80 -3.58 2.79
C LEU A 25 -8.79 -4.63 2.23
N THR A 26 -8.29 -5.66 1.55
CA THR A 26 -9.09 -6.84 1.21
C THR A 26 -8.92 -7.91 2.29
N ASN A 27 -9.95 -8.72 2.52
CA ASN A 27 -9.90 -9.84 3.46
C ASN A 27 -9.22 -11.08 2.84
N GLU A 28 -8.69 -10.95 1.63
CA GLU A 28 -8.08 -12.02 0.86
C GLU A 28 -6.55 -11.96 0.97
N ARG A 29 -5.92 -13.13 1.17
CA ARG A 29 -4.46 -13.22 1.12
C ARG A 29 -3.99 -13.24 -0.33
N VAL A 30 -3.80 -12.05 -0.91
CA VAL A 30 -3.25 -11.90 -2.26
C VAL A 30 -1.72 -12.02 -2.24
N LYS A 31 -1.12 -12.79 -3.15
CA LYS A 31 0.34 -12.91 -3.24
C LYS A 31 0.95 -11.62 -3.80
N ASP A 32 2.18 -11.32 -3.39
CA ASP A 32 2.92 -10.17 -3.91
C ASP A 32 3.09 -10.26 -5.45
N SER A 33 3.30 -11.47 -5.97
CA SER A 33 3.38 -11.76 -7.40
C SER A 33 2.18 -11.25 -8.16
N ASP A 34 1.00 -11.61 -7.67
CA ASP A 34 -0.26 -11.37 -8.35
C ASP A 34 -0.52 -9.85 -8.38
N VAL A 35 -0.19 -9.15 -7.30
CA VAL A 35 -0.35 -7.68 -7.22
C VAL A 35 0.56 -6.93 -8.20
N TYR A 36 1.87 -7.23 -8.25
CA TYR A 36 2.74 -6.49 -9.18
C TYR A 36 2.50 -6.87 -10.64
N HIS A 37 2.02 -8.10 -10.92
CA HIS A 37 1.60 -8.48 -12.26
C HIS A 37 0.31 -7.76 -12.67
N ASP A 38 -0.71 -7.73 -11.82
CA ASP A 38 -1.97 -7.05 -12.06
C ASP A 38 -1.84 -5.54 -12.22
N LEU A 39 -0.92 -4.93 -11.47
CA LEU A 39 -0.64 -3.49 -11.52
C LEU A 39 0.37 -3.14 -12.63
N LEU A 40 0.85 -4.14 -13.39
CA LEU A 40 1.90 -3.96 -14.42
C LEU A 40 3.16 -3.28 -13.88
N LEU A 41 3.51 -3.57 -12.62
CA LEU A 41 4.67 -3.01 -11.94
C LEU A 41 5.87 -3.95 -12.06
N LYS A 42 7.06 -3.36 -12.17
CA LYS A 42 8.30 -4.11 -12.00
C LYS A 42 8.40 -4.59 -10.55
N LYS A 43 8.87 -5.83 -10.36
CA LYS A 43 9.03 -6.44 -9.03
C LYS A 43 9.81 -5.54 -8.05
N THR A 44 10.94 -4.97 -8.48
CA THR A 44 11.78 -4.11 -7.61
C THR A 44 11.02 -2.87 -7.16
N TYR A 45 10.39 -2.17 -8.11
CA TYR A 45 9.59 -0.97 -7.84
C TYR A 45 8.40 -1.26 -6.92
N PHE A 46 7.73 -2.40 -7.10
CA PHE A 46 6.66 -2.84 -6.19
C PHE A 46 7.16 -2.97 -4.74
N TYR A 47 8.31 -3.59 -4.51
CA TYR A 47 8.83 -3.75 -3.14
C TYR A 47 9.26 -2.42 -2.51
N GLU A 48 9.82 -1.51 -3.30
CA GLU A 48 10.15 -0.15 -2.85
C GLU A 48 8.90 0.60 -2.40
N LYS A 49 7.86 0.64 -3.24
CA LYS A 49 6.59 1.29 -2.93
C LYS A 49 5.87 0.62 -1.76
N LYS A 50 5.84 -0.71 -1.72
CA LYS A 50 5.27 -1.45 -0.59
C LYS A 50 5.95 -1.09 0.73
N GLN A 51 7.28 -1.03 0.76
CA GLN A 51 8.02 -0.68 1.97
C GLN A 51 7.80 0.78 2.37
N SER A 52 7.78 1.70 1.39
CA SER A 52 7.49 3.11 1.61
C SER A 52 6.10 3.31 2.22
N ALA A 53 5.07 2.70 1.61
CA ALA A 53 3.69 2.76 2.10
C ALA A 53 3.55 2.28 3.55
N VAL A 54 4.16 1.14 3.91
CA VAL A 54 4.12 0.61 5.27
C VAL A 54 4.78 1.57 6.28
N LYS A 55 5.92 2.17 5.92
CA LYS A 55 6.60 3.15 6.78
C LYS A 55 5.73 4.39 6.99
N LEU A 56 5.18 4.94 5.90
CA LEU A 56 4.30 6.11 5.96
C LEU A 56 3.09 5.86 6.86
N ILE A 57 2.43 4.70 6.71
CA ILE A 57 1.31 4.30 7.56
C ILE A 57 1.75 4.20 9.02
N ALA A 58 2.88 3.55 9.31
CA ALA A 58 3.38 3.40 10.67
C ALA A 58 3.69 4.76 11.32
N THR A 59 4.31 5.69 10.58
CA THR A 59 4.56 7.06 11.05
C THR A 59 3.27 7.84 11.28
N ALA A 60 2.30 7.76 10.37
CA ALA A 60 1.01 8.44 10.52
C ALA A 60 0.20 7.92 11.71
N LEU A 61 0.38 6.64 12.06
CA LEU A 61 -0.23 6.03 13.24
C LEU A 61 0.57 6.24 14.53
N GLY A 62 1.74 6.89 14.49
CA GLY A 62 2.60 7.11 15.65
C GLY A 62 3.17 5.83 16.25
N ILE A 63 3.34 4.79 15.43
CA ILE A 63 3.94 3.50 15.84
C ILE A 63 5.48 3.63 15.92
N ILE A 64 6.05 4.60 15.21
CA ILE A 64 7.49 4.92 15.13
C ILE A 64 7.70 6.35 15.61
#